data_AF-A0A7J4UL67-F1
#
_entry.id   AF-A0A7J4UL67-F1
#
_cell.length_a   1.000
_cell.length_b   1.000
_cell.length_c   1.000
_cell.angle_alpha   90.00
_cell.angle_beta   90.00
_cell.angle_gamma   90.00
#
_symmetry.space_group_name_H-M   'P 1'
#
loop_
_entity.id
_entity.type
_entity.pdbx_description
1 polymer ?
#
loop_
_entity_poly.entity_id
_entity_poly.type
_entity_poly.pdbx_seq_one_letter_code
_entity_poly.pdbx_strand_id
1 'polypeptide(L)'
;MQIREQAVQDAVDIFSHLTAREKTIFLAATKRVSPVMIPVSVFHTNLSTLQAVVYYLKHHLHLSTSNIASSLHRKPSTISMTYRAASAKLKGKMNVSDTSFTIPLTIFMERSCAPLEALILFFKETHYLKLVEIADLLHKNRNTIKSTHGRYKK
;
A
#
# COMPACT_ATOMS: atom_id res chain seq x y z
N MET A 1 -7.56 -21.28 -0.98
CA MET A 1 -6.58 -20.80 0.02
C MET A 1 -5.37 -21.74 0.07
N GLN A 2 -5.60 -23.05 0.29
CA GLN A 2 -4.56 -24.09 0.36
C GLN A 2 -3.58 -24.18 -0.83
N ILE A 3 -4.04 -24.02 -2.08
CA ILE A 3 -3.16 -24.11 -3.27
C ILE A 3 -2.12 -22.98 -3.31
N ARG A 4 -2.49 -21.77 -2.85
CA ARG A 4 -1.56 -20.63 -2.82
C ARG A 4 -0.55 -20.76 -1.70
N GLU A 5 -0.98 -21.25 -0.53
CA GLU A 5 -0.09 -21.50 0.61
C GLU A 5 0.94 -22.59 0.27
N GLN A 6 0.51 -23.68 -0.38
CA GLN A 6 1.43 -24.73 -0.83
C GLN A 6 2.47 -24.20 -1.82
N ALA A 7 2.04 -23.43 -2.82
CA ALA A 7 2.96 -22.84 -3.79
C ALA A 7 3.98 -21.87 -3.15
N VAL A 8 3.60 -21.18 -2.07
CA VAL A 8 4.52 -20.33 -1.32
C VAL A 8 5.53 -21.19 -0.55
N GLN A 9 5.09 -22.27 0.08
CA GLN A 9 5.97 -23.16 0.83
C GLN A 9 6.99 -23.84 -0.09
N ASP A 10 6.54 -24.33 -1.24
CA ASP A 10 7.41 -24.95 -2.25
C ASP A 10 8.48 -23.96 -2.73
N ALA A 11 8.13 -22.68 -2.92
CA ALA A 11 9.07 -21.64 -3.32
C ALA A 11 10.10 -21.33 -2.23
N VAL A 12 9.71 -21.36 -0.95
CA VAL A 12 10.61 -21.17 0.20
C VAL A 12 11.60 -22.32 0.30
N ASP A 13 11.13 -23.55 0.14
CA ASP A 13 11.97 -24.74 0.21
C ASP A 13 12.99 -24.73 -0.93
N ILE A 14 12.56 -24.44 -2.16
CA ILE A 14 13.46 -24.26 -3.32
C ILE A 14 14.52 -23.20 -3.02
N PHE A 15 14.13 -22.03 -2.50
CA PHE A 15 15.07 -20.95 -2.20
C PHE A 15 16.11 -21.34 -1.14
N SER A 16 15.72 -22.14 -0.15
CA SER A 16 16.61 -22.56 0.93
C SER A 16 17.80 -23.39 0.41
N HIS A 17 17.56 -24.23 -0.59
CA HIS A 17 18.54 -25.12 -1.22
C HIS A 17 19.44 -24.44 -2.26
N LEU A 18 19.15 -23.20 -2.66
CA LEU A 18 19.97 -22.47 -3.62
C LEU A 18 21.34 -22.07 -3.03
N THR A 19 22.37 -22.05 -3.88
CA THR A 19 23.69 -21.51 -3.55
C THR A 19 23.65 -19.99 -3.37
N ALA A 20 24.67 -19.38 -2.75
CA ALA A 20 24.72 -17.92 -2.55
C ALA A 20 24.63 -17.12 -3.87
N ARG A 21 25.24 -17.65 -4.95
CA ARG A 21 25.18 -17.06 -6.28
C ARG A 21 23.78 -17.14 -6.87
N GLU A 22 23.13 -18.30 -6.80
CA GLU A 22 21.77 -18.50 -7.28
C GLU A 22 20.75 -17.73 -6.46
N LYS A 23 20.92 -17.64 -5.14
CA LYS A 23 20.13 -16.75 -4.27
C LYS A 23 20.26 -15.31 -4.72
N THR A 24 21.45 -14.86 -5.09
CA THR A 24 21.67 -13.50 -5.60
C THR A 24 20.98 -13.29 -6.96
N ILE A 25 21.01 -14.27 -7.87
CA ILE A 25 20.32 -14.21 -9.16
C ILE A 25 18.80 -14.26 -8.97
N PHE A 26 18.31 -15.12 -8.08
CA PHE A 26 16.90 -15.24 -7.71
C PHE A 26 16.41 -13.93 -7.08
N LEU A 27 17.17 -13.37 -6.13
CA LEU A 27 16.92 -12.06 -5.54
C LEU A 27 17.02 -10.93 -6.58
N ALA A 28 17.92 -11.02 -7.56
CA ALA A 28 18.06 -10.05 -8.66
C ALA A 28 16.91 -10.14 -9.68
N ALA A 29 16.42 -11.35 -9.95
CA ALA A 29 15.28 -11.61 -10.82
C ALA A 29 13.95 -11.22 -10.13
N THR A 30 13.86 -11.39 -8.81
CA THR A 30 12.75 -10.93 -7.97
C THR A 30 12.86 -9.44 -7.59
N LYS A 31 14.05 -8.84 -7.73
CA LYS A 31 14.35 -7.39 -7.56
C LYS A 31 13.55 -6.46 -8.47
N ARG A 32 12.67 -7.01 -9.31
CA ARG A 32 11.72 -6.21 -10.08
C ARG A 32 10.76 -5.42 -9.20
N VAL A 33 10.57 -5.78 -7.93
CA VAL A 33 9.80 -4.96 -6.98
C VAL A 33 10.39 -5.10 -5.57
N SER A 34 11.33 -4.23 -5.18
CA SER A 34 11.40 -3.90 -3.75
C SER A 34 10.02 -3.37 -3.37
N PRO A 35 9.30 -3.97 -2.39
CA PRO A 35 7.97 -3.50 -2.05
C PRO A 35 8.10 -2.05 -1.61
N VAL A 36 7.49 -1.14 -2.38
CA VAL A 36 7.49 0.28 -2.03
C VAL A 36 6.80 0.40 -0.68
N MET A 37 7.54 0.86 0.32
CA MET A 37 7.02 1.08 1.66
C MET A 37 6.58 2.54 1.79
N ILE A 38 5.37 2.74 2.27
CA ILE A 38 4.74 4.05 2.41
C ILE A 38 4.72 4.39 3.91
N PRO A 39 5.36 5.48 4.34
CA PRO A 39 5.28 5.94 5.74
C PRO A 39 3.84 6.29 6.13
N VAL A 40 3.45 5.99 7.37
CA VAL A 40 2.08 6.26 7.84
C VAL A 40 1.70 7.74 7.76
N SER A 41 2.66 8.67 7.93
CA SER A 41 2.38 10.11 7.83
C SER A 41 1.82 10.55 6.48
N VAL A 42 2.02 9.77 5.41
CA VAL A 42 1.42 10.04 4.08
C VAL A 42 -0.10 10.12 4.18
N PHE A 43 -0.71 9.40 5.13
CA PHE A 43 -2.15 9.37 5.34
C PHE A 43 -2.68 10.44 6.29
N HIS A 44 -1.80 11.22 6.94
CA HIS A 44 -2.15 12.34 7.83
C HIS A 44 -2.58 13.59 7.03
N THR A 45 -3.44 13.39 6.03
CA THR A 45 -3.90 14.42 5.10
C THR A 45 -5.40 14.28 4.84
N ASN A 46 -6.00 15.34 4.32
CA ASN A 46 -7.39 15.36 3.87
C ASN A 46 -7.59 14.67 2.50
N LEU A 47 -6.54 14.06 1.94
CA LEU A 47 -6.63 13.27 0.72
C LEU A 47 -7.34 11.94 0.98
N SER A 48 -8.03 11.41 -0.02
CA SER A 48 -8.44 10.02 0.03
C SER A 48 -7.21 9.11 0.05
N THR A 49 -7.33 7.88 0.56
CA THR A 49 -6.19 6.95 0.67
C THR A 49 -5.49 6.75 -0.66
N LEU A 50 -6.25 6.59 -1.75
CA LEU A 50 -5.66 6.46 -3.09
C LEU A 50 -4.99 7.75 -3.57
N GLN A 51 -5.57 8.91 -3.28
CA GLN A 51 -4.97 10.20 -3.59
C GLN A 51 -3.64 10.38 -2.86
N ALA A 52 -3.57 10.05 -1.56
CA ALA A 52 -2.36 10.12 -0.77
C ALA A 52 -1.25 9.20 -1.32
N VAL A 53 -1.58 7.93 -1.60
CA VAL A 53 -0.63 6.98 -2.21
C VAL A 53 -0.13 7.48 -3.55
N VAL A 54 -1.03 7.83 -4.48
CA VAL A 54 -0.63 8.29 -5.82
C VAL A 54 0.22 9.56 -5.75
N TYR A 55 -0.13 10.50 -4.88
CA TYR A 55 0.65 11.72 -4.68
C TYR A 55 2.04 11.42 -4.14
N TYR A 56 2.17 10.57 -3.11
CA TYR A 56 3.47 10.16 -2.58
C TYR A 56 4.35 9.50 -3.64
N LEU A 57 3.82 8.51 -4.37
CA LEU A 57 4.55 7.82 -5.42
C LEU A 57 5.01 8.76 -6.53
N LYS A 58 4.18 9.73 -6.91
CA LYS A 58 4.49 10.67 -7.99
C LYS A 58 5.43 11.78 -7.56
N HIS A 59 5.20 12.36 -6.39
CA HIS A 59 5.86 13.58 -5.94
C HIS A 59 7.11 13.30 -5.12
N HIS A 60 7.10 12.28 -4.26
CA HIS A 60 8.25 11.91 -3.41
C HIS A 60 9.14 10.83 -4.03
N LEU A 61 8.55 9.85 -4.72
CA LEU A 61 9.33 8.79 -5.37
C LEU A 61 9.56 9.02 -6.87
N HIS A 62 9.07 10.14 -7.41
CA HIS A 62 9.25 10.56 -8.81
C HIS A 62 8.85 9.49 -9.86
N LEU A 63 7.91 8.60 -9.53
CA LEU A 63 7.49 7.54 -10.44
C LEU A 63 6.67 8.10 -11.62
N SER A 64 6.79 7.46 -12.79
CA SER A 64 5.97 7.79 -13.95
C SER A 64 4.51 7.35 -13.72
N THR A 65 3.56 7.99 -14.40
CA THR A 65 2.14 7.60 -14.29
C THR A 65 1.91 6.16 -14.76
N SER A 66 2.67 5.71 -15.76
CA SER A 66 2.65 4.32 -16.23
C SER A 66 3.17 3.36 -15.17
N ASN A 67 4.28 3.67 -14.50
CA ASN A 67 4.83 2.81 -13.46
C ASN A 67 3.87 2.71 -12.27
N ILE A 68 3.29 3.83 -11.83
CA ILE A 68 2.29 3.83 -10.75
C ILE A 68 1.05 3.01 -11.14
N ALA A 69 0.60 3.14 -12.39
CA ALA A 69 -0.52 2.39 -12.93
C ALA A 69 -0.26 0.88 -12.89
N SER A 70 0.93 0.45 -13.32
CA SER A 70 1.38 -0.94 -13.22
C SER A 70 1.46 -1.40 -11.77
N SER A 71 2.08 -0.62 -10.87
CA SER A 71 2.23 -1.00 -9.46
C SER A 71 0.91 -1.07 -8.68
N LEU A 72 -0.13 -0.35 -9.10
CA LEU A 72 -1.44 -0.33 -8.44
C LEU A 72 -2.50 -1.15 -9.20
N HIS A 73 -2.14 -1.84 -10.28
CA HIS A 73 -3.08 -2.52 -11.19
C HIS A 73 -4.27 -1.63 -11.62
N ARG A 74 -3.98 -0.38 -11.96
CA ARG A 74 -4.97 0.64 -12.35
C ARG A 74 -4.67 1.21 -13.72
N LYS A 75 -5.69 1.72 -14.41
CA LYS A 75 -5.50 2.39 -15.70
C LYS A 75 -4.68 3.67 -15.51
N PRO A 76 -3.75 4.01 -16.42
CA PRO A 76 -2.99 5.26 -16.36
C PRO A 76 -3.87 6.52 -16.28
N SER A 77 -5.03 6.52 -16.94
CA SER A 77 -6.02 7.61 -16.85
C SER A 77 -6.54 7.80 -15.43
N THR A 78 -6.84 6.71 -14.70
CA THR A 78 -7.25 6.76 -13.29
C THR A 78 -6.15 7.36 -12.42
N ILE A 79 -4.89 6.97 -12.62
CA ILE A 79 -3.76 7.52 -11.86
C ILE A 79 -3.59 9.01 -12.14
N SER A 80 -3.64 9.42 -13.41
CA SER A 80 -3.51 10.83 -13.81
C SER A 80 -4.61 11.70 -13.18
N MET A 81 -5.88 11.28 -13.29
CA MET A 81 -6.99 12.01 -12.66
C MET A 81 -6.87 12.06 -11.14
N THR A 82 -6.45 10.95 -10.51
CA THR A 82 -6.24 10.87 -9.06
C THR A 82 -5.14 11.83 -8.61
N TYR A 83 -4.01 11.86 -9.32
CA TYR A 83 -2.91 12.78 -9.04
C TYR A 83 -3.36 14.24 -9.18
N ARG A 84 -4.04 14.60 -10.28
CA ARG A 84 -4.57 15.96 -10.48
C ARG A 84 -5.50 16.39 -9.34
N ALA A 85 -6.41 15.51 -8.93
CA ALA A 85 -7.31 15.77 -7.82
C ALA A 85 -6.58 15.88 -6.47
N ALA A 86 -5.52 15.09 -6.26
CA ALA A 86 -4.68 15.16 -5.07
C ALA A 86 -3.90 16.49 -5.01
N SER A 87 -3.24 16.87 -6.11
CA SER A 87 -2.47 18.12 -6.21
C SER A 87 -3.34 19.37 -6.07
N ALA A 88 -4.59 19.32 -6.52
CA ALA A 88 -5.53 20.44 -6.33
C ALA A 88 -5.92 20.64 -4.85
N LYS A 89 -6.01 19.55 -4.08
CA LYS A 89 -6.38 19.57 -2.65
C LYS A 89 -5.18 19.87 -1.75
N LEU A 90 -4.01 19.33 -2.06
CA LEU A 90 -2.81 19.48 -1.25
C LEU A 90 -2.00 20.69 -1.72
N LYS A 91 -2.24 21.84 -1.09
CA LYS A 91 -1.47 23.08 -1.32
C LYS A 91 -0.27 23.13 -0.36
N GLY A 92 0.70 22.24 -0.53
CA GLY A 92 1.87 22.20 0.34
C GLY A 92 2.68 20.92 0.23
N LYS A 93 3.72 20.81 1.07
CA LYS A 93 4.53 19.59 1.17
C LYS A 93 3.76 18.50 1.91
N MET A 94 3.82 17.28 1.40
CA MET A 94 3.28 16.12 2.09
C MET A 94 4.22 15.72 3.23
N ASN A 95 3.63 15.38 4.39
CA ASN A 95 4.40 14.90 5.53
C ASN A 95 4.83 13.43 5.31
N VAL A 96 6.14 13.18 5.38
CA VAL A 96 6.76 11.85 5.24
C VAL A 96 7.66 11.50 6.44
N SER A 97 7.56 12.25 7.55
CA SER A 97 8.47 12.09 8.69
C SER A 97 8.14 10.91 9.61
N ASP A 98 6.87 10.53 9.73
CA ASP A 98 6.47 9.44 10.63
C ASP A 98 6.60 8.09 9.93
N THR A 99 7.59 7.33 10.37
CA THR A 99 7.92 5.99 9.89
C THR A 99 7.67 4.91 10.94
N SER A 100 6.95 5.23 12.03
CA SER A 100 6.56 4.27 13.08
C SER A 100 5.81 3.06 12.51
N PHE A 101 5.03 3.30 11.45
CA PHE A 101 4.47 2.25 10.60
C PHE A 101 4.81 2.51 9.14
N THR A 102 5.18 1.42 8.46
CA THR A 102 5.41 1.43 7.02
C THR A 102 4.46 0.46 6.34
N ILE A 103 3.70 0.96 5.37
CA ILE A 103 2.64 0.24 4.70
C ILE A 103 3.16 -0.25 3.34
N PRO A 104 3.13 -1.55 3.05
CA PRO A 104 3.55 -2.04 1.76
C PRO A 104 2.55 -1.62 0.67
N LEU A 105 3.05 -1.07 -0.44
CA LEU A 105 2.25 -0.62 -1.58
C LEU A 105 1.33 -1.73 -2.11
N THR A 106 1.74 -2.99 -1.95
CA THR A 106 1.05 -4.18 -2.43
C THR A 106 -0.37 -4.32 -1.89
N ILE A 107 -0.68 -3.77 -0.70
CA ILE A 107 -2.05 -3.83 -0.16
C ILE A 107 -3.05 -3.06 -1.03
N PHE A 108 -2.58 -2.10 -1.84
CA PHE A 108 -3.43 -1.26 -2.70
C PHE A 108 -3.59 -1.81 -4.12
N MET A 109 -2.99 -2.96 -4.43
CA MET A 109 -3.09 -3.63 -5.72
C MET A 109 -4.43 -4.35 -5.89
N GLU A 110 -4.95 -4.92 -4.81
CA GLU A 110 -6.21 -5.65 -4.82
C GLU A 110 -7.39 -4.69 -5.05
N ARG A 111 -8.29 -5.05 -5.96
CA ARG A 111 -9.44 -4.22 -6.35
C ARG A 111 -10.74 -4.66 -5.69
N SER A 112 -10.75 -5.82 -5.03
CA SER A 112 -11.90 -6.31 -4.27
C SER A 112 -12.25 -5.42 -3.08
N CYS A 113 -11.30 -4.64 -2.56
CA CYS A 113 -11.50 -3.70 -1.47
C CYS A 113 -11.17 -2.26 -1.88
N ALA A 114 -11.86 -1.30 -1.27
CA ALA A 114 -11.51 0.10 -1.42
C ALA A 114 -10.14 0.37 -0.75
N PRO A 115 -9.35 1.34 -1.25
CA PRO A 115 -8.01 1.59 -0.71
C PRO A 115 -7.97 1.90 0.80
N LEU A 116 -8.99 2.58 1.34
CA LEU A 116 -9.09 2.79 2.80
C LEU A 116 -9.41 1.49 3.55
N GLU A 117 -10.21 0.60 2.96
CA GLU A 117 -10.52 -0.71 3.54
C GLU A 117 -9.27 -1.57 3.61
N ALA A 118 -8.50 -1.65 2.52
CA ALA A 118 -7.22 -2.34 2.48
C ALA A 118 -6.26 -1.85 3.57
N LEU A 119 -6.16 -0.52 3.74
CA LEU A 119 -5.32 0.08 4.77
C LEU A 119 -5.78 -0.28 6.19
N ILE A 120 -7.09 -0.24 6.47
CA ILE A 120 -7.64 -0.62 7.77
C ILE A 120 -7.40 -2.10 8.05
N LEU A 121 -7.60 -2.98 7.07
CA LEU A 121 -7.35 -4.41 7.19
C LEU A 121 -5.87 -4.69 7.48
N PHE A 122 -4.96 -4.02 6.77
CA PHE A 122 -3.53 -4.14 7.03
C PHE A 122 -3.19 -3.86 8.51
N PHE A 123 -3.67 -2.75 9.07
CA PHE A 123 -3.43 -2.44 10.49
C PHE A 123 -4.12 -3.40 11.46
N LYS A 124 -5.31 -3.87 11.11
CA LYS A 124 -6.08 -4.76 11.97
C LYS A 124 -5.51 -6.18 12.01
N GLU A 125 -5.11 -6.70 10.86
CA GLU A 125 -4.66 -8.09 10.69
C GLU A 125 -3.17 -8.24 10.94
N THR A 126 -2.36 -7.25 10.54
CA THR A 126 -0.89 -7.31 10.68
C THR A 126 -0.41 -6.73 12.01
N HIS A 127 -1.07 -5.68 12.50
CA HIS A 127 -0.65 -4.96 13.71
C HIS A 127 -1.64 -5.07 14.87
N TYR A 128 -2.74 -5.81 14.70
CA TYR A 128 -3.74 -6.07 15.74
C TYR A 128 -4.34 -4.80 16.39
N LEU A 129 -4.33 -3.68 15.68
CA LEU A 129 -4.84 -2.41 16.20
C LEU A 129 -6.37 -2.39 16.27
N LYS A 130 -6.89 -1.75 17.32
CA LYS A 130 -8.31 -1.44 17.47
C LYS A 130 -8.69 -0.35 16.46
N LEU A 131 -9.96 -0.33 16.05
CA LEU A 131 -10.44 0.68 15.09
C LEU A 131 -10.27 2.12 15.56
N VAL A 132 -10.33 2.34 16.89
CA VAL A 132 -10.10 3.66 17.50
C VAL A 132 -8.63 4.06 17.33
N GLU A 133 -7.70 3.15 17.60
CA GLU A 133 -6.26 3.36 17.42
C GLU A 133 -5.92 3.62 15.95
N ILE A 134 -6.56 2.91 15.01
CA ILE A 134 -6.37 3.15 13.56
C ILE A 134 -6.88 4.54 13.16
N ALA A 135 -8.01 4.98 13.71
CA ALA A 135 -8.55 6.31 13.43
C ALA A 135 -7.62 7.41 13.94
N ASP A 136 -7.12 7.25 15.16
CA ASP A 136 -6.19 8.18 15.79
C ASP A 136 -4.84 8.16 15.04
N LEU A 137 -4.32 6.97 14.67
CA LEU A 137 -3.10 6.81 13.86
C LEU A 137 -3.20 7.48 12.49
N LEU A 138 -4.34 7.39 11.80
CA LEU A 138 -4.50 7.95 10.45
C LEU A 138 -4.98 9.41 10.44
N HIS A 139 -5.19 10.02 11.62
CA HIS A 139 -5.88 11.31 11.77
C HIS A 139 -7.22 11.36 11.01
N LYS A 140 -8.01 10.28 11.09
CA LYS A 140 -9.31 10.16 10.40
C LYS A 140 -10.46 10.07 11.40
N ASN A 141 -11.65 10.47 10.95
CA ASN A 141 -12.85 10.37 11.76
C ASN A 141 -13.14 8.89 12.10
N ARG A 142 -13.34 8.60 13.39
CA ARG A 142 -13.66 7.26 13.92
C ARG A 142 -14.88 6.63 13.26
N ASN A 143 -15.91 7.41 12.93
CA ASN A 143 -17.10 6.92 12.23
C ASN A 143 -16.78 6.49 10.79
N THR A 144 -15.86 7.19 10.11
CA THR A 144 -15.39 6.79 8.78
C THR A 144 -14.66 5.45 8.87
N ILE A 145 -13.72 5.29 9.81
CA ILE A 145 -12.99 4.02 9.99
C ILE A 145 -13.95 2.88 10.32
N LYS A 146 -14.88 3.08 11.26
CA LYS A 146 -15.87 2.07 11.66
C LYS A 146 -16.78 1.65 10.50
N SER A 147 -17.34 2.63 9.77
CA SER A 147 -18.25 2.35 8.65
C SER A 147 -17.53 1.70 7.47
N THR A 148 -16.31 2.14 7.16
CA THR A 148 -15.46 1.53 6.12
C THR A 148 -15.11 0.09 6.50
N HIS A 149 -14.68 -0.18 7.74
CA HIS A 149 -14.41 -1.54 8.19
C HIS A 149 -15.66 -2.45 8.13
N GLY A 150 -16.84 -1.91 8.46
CA GLY A 150 -18.10 -2.66 8.43
C GLY A 150 -18.51 -3.15 7.03
N ARG A 151 -18.07 -2.47 5.95
CA ARG A 151 -18.38 -2.86 4.57
C ARG A 151 -17.68 -4.15 4.13
N TYR A 152 -16.55 -4.49 4.77
CA TYR A 152 -15.79 -5.70 4.49
C TYR A 152 -16.47 -6.98 5.01
N LYS A 153 -17.41 -6.89 5.96
CA LYS A 153 -18.11 -8.06 6.53
C LYS A 153 -19.25 -8.61 5.65
N LYS A 154 -19.21 -8.40 4.34
CA LYS A 154 -20.19 -8.94 3.38
C LYS A 154 -19.51 -9.83 2.37
#